data_AF-A0A1J3E2R5-F1
#
_entry.id   AF-A0A1J3E2R5-F1
#
_cell.length_a   1.000
_cell.length_b   1.000
_cell.length_c   1.000
_cell.angle_alpha   90.00
_cell.angle_beta   90.00
_cell.angle_gamma   90.00
#
_symmetry.space_group_name_H-M   'P 1'
#
loop_
_entity.id
_entity.type
_entity.pdbx_description
1 polymer ?
#
loop_
_entity_poly.entity_id
_entity_poly.type
_entity_poly.pdbx_seq_one_letter_code
_entity_poly.pdbx_strand_id
1 'polypeptide(L)'
;MPDTKNSPAFVVDKFIQNTPPEAWLGTEFEPYGSEGVAMSLSPKFMKQVMYTLSPKEDLELAVRLKRPGSLFVNELSRQESFSEKGYGSVPRAYIV
;
A
#
# COMPACT_ATOMS: atom_id res chain seq x y z
N MET A 1 -1.55 9.55 5.32
CA MET A 1 -1.49 10.32 4.06
C MET A 1 -0.06 10.81 3.85
N PRO A 2 0.42 10.88 2.59
CA PRO A 2 1.66 11.59 2.29
C PRO A 2 1.60 13.06 2.73
N ASP A 3 2.75 13.68 2.94
CA ASP A 3 2.87 15.10 3.27
C ASP A 3 4.13 15.71 2.64
N THR A 4 4.33 17.01 2.84
CA THR A 4 5.42 17.81 2.26
C THR A 4 6.67 17.88 3.16
N LYS A 5 6.61 17.33 4.37
CA LYS A 5 7.65 17.47 5.40
C LYS A 5 8.50 16.21 5.52
N ASN A 6 7.85 15.06 5.39
CA ASN A 6 8.46 13.75 5.53
C ASN A 6 8.83 13.16 4.16
N SER A 7 9.74 12.19 4.16
CA SER A 7 10.04 11.40 2.97
C SER A 7 8.77 10.73 2.43
N PRO A 8 8.62 10.55 1.10
CA PRO A 8 7.49 9.84 0.52
C PRO A 8 7.28 8.43 1.09
N ALA A 9 8.33 7.76 1.56
CA ALA A 9 8.24 6.44 2.20
C ALA A 9 7.56 6.47 3.58
N PHE A 10 7.58 7.61 4.29
CA PHE A 10 7.17 7.71 5.69
C PHE A 10 5.76 7.16 5.96
N VAL A 11 4.81 7.47 5.07
CA VAL A 11 3.42 7.00 5.22
C VAL A 11 3.32 5.48 5.07
N VAL A 12 4.11 4.90 4.15
CA VAL A 12 4.13 3.46 3.90
C VAL A 12 4.83 2.74 5.04
N ASP A 13 5.95 3.28 5.52
CA ASP A 13 6.67 2.75 6.69
C ASP A 13 5.78 2.74 7.92
N LYS A 14 5.05 3.83 8.19
CA LYS A 14 4.11 3.89 9.32
C LYS A 14 2.96 2.92 9.15
N PHE A 15 2.44 2.75 7.93
CA PHE A 15 1.41 1.75 7.66
C PHE A 15 1.90 0.34 7.96
N ILE A 16 3.09 -0.04 7.49
CA ILE A 16 3.69 -1.36 7.74
C ILE A 16 4.00 -1.54 9.22
N GLN A 17 4.62 -0.56 9.88
CA GLN A 17 4.96 -0.61 11.32
C GLN A 17 3.72 -0.78 12.21
N ASN A 18 2.60 -0.15 11.84
CA ASN A 18 1.36 -0.21 12.61
C ASN A 18 0.49 -1.43 12.27
N THR A 19 0.84 -2.20 11.22
CA THR A 19 0.07 -3.37 10.79
C THR A 19 0.74 -4.63 11.32
N PRO A 20 0.15 -5.31 12.33
CA PRO A 20 0.74 -6.51 12.89
C PRO A 20 0.77 -7.65 11.85
N PRO A 21 1.72 -8.59 11.92
CA PRO A 21 1.85 -9.69 10.96
C PRO A 21 0.55 -10.45 10.69
N GLU A 22 -0.26 -10.67 11.72
CA GLU A 22 -1.53 -11.40 11.66
C GLU A 22 -2.59 -10.68 10.82
N ALA A 23 -2.54 -9.34 10.78
CA ALA A 23 -3.47 -8.52 10.01
C ALA A 23 -3.25 -8.63 8.49
N TRP A 24 -2.09 -9.13 8.05
CA TRP A 24 -1.80 -9.39 6.64
C TRP A 24 -2.48 -10.65 6.11
N LEU A 25 -3.04 -11.50 7.00
CA LEU A 25 -3.89 -12.64 6.67
C LEU A 25 -3.28 -13.58 5.61
N GLY A 26 -1.98 -13.82 5.69
CA GLY A 26 -1.24 -14.69 4.75
C GLY A 26 -0.87 -14.02 3.44
N THR A 27 -0.89 -12.68 3.36
CA THR A 27 -0.22 -11.93 2.29
C THR A 27 1.28 -12.18 2.39
N GLU A 28 1.89 -12.52 1.26
CA GLU A 28 3.29 -12.92 1.19
C GLU A 28 4.16 -11.76 0.72
N PHE A 29 5.37 -11.70 1.26
CA PHE A 29 6.38 -10.72 0.92
C PHE A 29 7.65 -11.47 0.50
N GLU A 30 8.11 -11.20 -0.72
CA GLU A 30 9.27 -11.88 -1.30
C GLU A 30 10.30 -10.86 -1.79
N PRO A 31 11.60 -11.16 -1.70
CA PRO A 31 12.62 -10.32 -2.32
C PRO A 31 12.38 -10.15 -3.83
N TYR A 32 12.53 -8.94 -4.34
CA TYR A 32 12.35 -8.62 -5.76
C TYR A 32 13.47 -7.71 -6.27
N GLY A 33 14.25 -8.18 -7.25
CA GLY A 33 15.41 -7.44 -7.74
C GLY A 33 16.51 -7.32 -6.68
N SER A 34 17.30 -6.25 -6.74
CA SER A 34 18.41 -6.03 -5.81
C SER A 34 17.98 -5.53 -4.45
N GLU A 35 16.94 -4.69 -4.40
CA GLU A 35 16.52 -3.97 -3.19
C GLU A 35 15.00 -3.89 -3.03
N GLY A 36 14.21 -4.51 -3.91
CA GLY A 36 12.75 -4.45 -3.84
C GLY A 36 12.15 -5.58 -3.00
N VAL A 37 10.88 -5.38 -2.62
CA VAL A 37 10.04 -6.43 -2.00
C VAL A 37 8.74 -6.52 -2.79
N ALA A 38 8.50 -7.69 -3.38
CA ALA A 38 7.22 -8.01 -3.99
C ALA A 38 6.22 -8.42 -2.91
N MET A 39 4.97 -8.00 -3.08
CA MET A 39 3.84 -8.26 -2.19
C MET A 39 2.74 -8.97 -2.97
N SER A 40 2.33 -10.14 -2.49
CA SER A 40 1.29 -10.98 -3.07
C SER A 40 0.10 -11.07 -2.12
N LEU A 41 -0.95 -10.29 -2.40
CA LEU A 41 -2.15 -10.20 -1.56
C LEU A 41 -2.86 -11.55 -1.48
N SER A 42 -3.14 -12.03 -0.27
CA SER A 42 -3.83 -13.30 -0.09
C SER A 42 -5.34 -13.18 -0.41
N PRO A 43 -6.00 -14.25 -0.89
CA PRO A 43 -7.46 -14.23 -1.07
C PRO A 43 -8.21 -13.91 0.23
N LYS A 44 -7.68 -14.34 1.38
CA LYS A 44 -8.28 -14.06 2.69
C LYS A 44 -8.20 -12.56 3.02
N PHE A 45 -7.05 -11.94 2.78
CA PHE A 45 -6.86 -10.50 2.95
C PHE A 45 -7.78 -9.72 2.00
N MET A 46 -7.86 -10.12 0.73
CA MET A 46 -8.77 -9.50 -0.24
C MET A 46 -10.23 -9.54 0.20
N LYS A 47 -10.70 -10.68 0.70
CA LYS A 47 -12.08 -10.83 1.17
C LYS A 47 -12.38 -10.06 2.46
N GLN A 48 -11.46 -10.11 3.43
CA GLN A 48 -11.71 -9.60 4.79
C GLN A 48 -11.33 -8.13 4.99
N VAL A 49 -10.47 -7.59 4.13
CA VAL A 49 -9.92 -6.23 4.29
C VAL A 49 -10.27 -5.31 3.12
N MET A 50 -10.21 -5.79 1.88
CA MET A 50 -10.39 -4.93 0.69
C MET A 50 -11.81 -4.94 0.13
N TYR A 51 -12.35 -6.11 -0.21
CA TYR A 51 -13.61 -6.29 -0.91
C TYR A 51 -14.78 -6.59 0.05
N THR A 52 -14.77 -6.02 1.25
CA THR A 52 -15.74 -6.33 2.32
C THR A 52 -17.17 -5.92 1.99
N LEU A 53 -17.34 -4.89 1.15
CA LEU A 53 -18.63 -4.36 0.71
C LEU A 53 -18.89 -4.56 -0.78
N SER A 54 -18.01 -5.30 -1.47
CA SER A 54 -18.15 -5.57 -2.90
C SER A 54 -19.01 -6.82 -3.15
N PRO A 55 -19.69 -6.91 -4.30
CA PRO A 55 -20.29 -8.15 -4.78
C PRO A 55 -19.25 -9.29 -4.85
N LYS A 56 -19.73 -10.53 -4.72
CA LYS A 56 -18.85 -11.72 -4.77
C LYS A 56 -18.13 -11.86 -6.11
N GLU A 57 -18.77 -11.41 -7.19
CA GLU A 57 -18.25 -11.47 -8.55
C GLU A 57 -16.97 -10.63 -8.70
N ASP A 58 -16.91 -9.46 -8.06
CA ASP A 58 -15.75 -8.58 -8.07
C ASP A 58 -14.57 -9.19 -7.30
N LEU A 59 -14.85 -9.82 -6.15
CA LEU A 59 -13.83 -10.53 -5.39
C LEU A 59 -13.25 -11.71 -6.19
N GLU A 60 -14.10 -12.52 -6.82
CA GLU A 60 -13.68 -13.65 -7.66
C GLU A 60 -12.84 -13.18 -8.85
N LEU A 61 -13.26 -12.09 -9.51
CA LEU A 61 -12.50 -11.49 -10.60
C LEU A 61 -11.13 -10.99 -10.12
N ALA A 62 -11.11 -10.25 -9.00
CA ALA A 62 -9.89 -9.70 -8.45
C ALA A 62 -8.90 -10.79 -8.01
N VAL A 63 -9.38 -11.89 -7.40
CA VAL A 63 -8.53 -13.02 -7.02
C VAL A 63 -7.90 -13.70 -8.24
N ARG A 64 -8.59 -13.74 -9.38
CA ARG A 64 -8.07 -14.30 -10.64
C ARG A 64 -7.07 -13.39 -11.35
N LEU A 65 -7.24 -12.08 -11.23
CA LEU A 65 -6.43 -11.08 -11.92
C LEU A 65 -5.24 -10.57 -11.09
N LYS A 66 -5.23 -10.81 -9.78
CA LYS A 66 -4.17 -10.29 -8.90
C LYS A 66 -2.80 -10.80 -9.36
N ARG A 67 -1.82 -9.90 -9.28
CA ARG A 67 -0.41 -10.17 -9.55
C ARG A 67 0.42 -9.60 -8.41
N PRO A 68 1.64 -10.12 -8.18
CA PRO A 68 2.56 -9.50 -7.24
C PRO A 68 2.80 -8.04 -7.60
N GLY A 69 2.71 -7.16 -6.61
CA GLY A 69 3.03 -5.72 -6.71
C GLY A 69 4.18 -5.34 -5.78
N SER A 70 4.51 -4.06 -5.67
CA SER A 70 5.48 -3.56 -4.69
C SER A 70 4.98 -2.23 -4.14
N LEU A 71 5.32 -1.96 -2.88
CA LEU A 71 5.09 -0.65 -2.25
C LEU A 71 6.26 0.32 -2.47
N PHE A 72 7.35 -0.15 -3.08
CA PHE A 72 8.52 0.66 -3.46
C PHE A 72 9.12 1.48 -2.31
N VAL A 73 9.09 0.94 -1.09
CA VAL A 73 9.52 1.65 0.13
C VAL A 73 10.95 2.15 0.00
N ASN A 74 11.85 1.31 -0.51
CA ASN A 74 13.26 1.64 -0.65
C ASN A 74 13.48 2.73 -1.69
N GLU A 75 12.80 2.66 -2.84
CA GLU A 75 12.86 3.69 -3.86
C GLU A 75 12.28 5.02 -3.36
N LEU A 76 11.13 4.98 -2.69
CA LEU A 76 10.47 6.16 -2.12
C LEU A 76 11.30 6.83 -1.03
N SER A 77 12.07 6.06 -0.26
CA SER A 77 12.93 6.62 0.80
C SER A 77 14.07 7.49 0.25
N ARG A 78 14.45 7.26 -1.03
CA ARG A 78 15.50 7.99 -1.74
C ARG A 78 14.96 9.15 -2.58
N GLN A 79 13.63 9.26 -2.72
CA GLN A 79 13.02 10.37 -3.43
C GLN A 79 13.01 11.63 -2.57
N GLU A 80 13.06 12.78 -3.25
CA GLU A 80 12.83 14.07 -2.61
C GLU A 80 11.40 14.16 -2.04
N SER A 81 11.26 14.84 -0.90
CA SER A 81 9.96 15.10 -0.30
C SER A 81 9.07 15.91 -1.24
N PHE A 82 7.76 15.71 -1.11
CA PHE A 82 6.81 16.51 -1.86
C PHE A 82 6.90 18.00 -1.47
N SER A 83 6.59 18.89 -2.41
CA SER A 83 6.70 20.34 -2.19
C SER A 83 5.36 20.99 -1.84
N GLU A 84 5.42 22.11 -1.11
CA GLU A 84 4.25 22.95 -0.80
C GLU A 84 3.59 23.52 -2.06
N LYS A 85 4.40 23.96 -3.04
CA LYS A 85 3.90 24.45 -4.32
C LYS A 85 3.28 23.34 -5.17
N GLY A 86 3.74 22.10 -5.02
CA GLY A 86 3.21 20.92 -5.70
C GLY A 86 2.09 20.27 -4.90
N TYR A 87 2.38 19.11 -4.31
CA TYR A 87 1.42 18.31 -3.53
C TYR A 87 0.69 19.13 -2.46
N GLY A 88 1.39 20.03 -1.76
CA GLY A 88 0.79 20.85 -0.69
C GLY A 88 -0.29 21.81 -1.17
N SER A 89 -0.29 22.17 -2.46
CA SER A 89 -1.29 23.06 -3.06
C SER A 89 -2.60 22.34 -3.42
N VAL A 90 -2.62 21.01 -3.43
CA VAL A 90 -3.80 20.21 -3.78
C VAL A 90 -4.84 20.31 -2.65
N PRO A 91 -6.10 20.69 -2.94
CA PRO A 91 -7.16 20.73 -1.95
C PRO A 91 -7.36 19.38 -1.25
N ARG A 92 -7.50 19.41 0.08
CA ARG A 92 -7.68 18.21 0.91
C ARG A 92 -9.11 18.14 1.43
N ALA A 93 -9.72 16.97 1.31
CA ALA A 93 -10.98 16.62 1.95
C ALA A 93 -10.74 15.50 2.97
N TYR A 94 -11.42 15.57 4.11
CA TYR A 94 -11.36 14.57 5.17
C TYR A 94 -12.75 13.95 5.31
N ILE A 95 -12.79 12.62 5.37
CA ILE A 95 -13.99 11.88 5.74
C ILE A 95 -13.85 11.61 7.24
N VAL A 96 -14.75 12.18 8.04
CA VAL A 96 -14.79 12.08 9.51
C VAL A 96 -15.97 11.23 9.93
#